data_AF-A0A6A4ZUJ9-F1
#
_entry.id   AF-A0A6A4ZUJ9-F1
#
_cell.length_a   1.000
_cell.length_b   1.000
_cell.length_c   1.000
_cell.angle_alpha   90.00
_cell.angle_beta   90.00
_cell.angle_gamma   90.00
#
_symmetry.space_group_name_H-M   'P 1'
#
loop_
_entity.id
_entity.type
_entity.pdbx_description
1 polymer ?
#
loop_
_entity_poly.entity_id
_entity_poly.type
_entity_poly.pdbx_seq_one_letter_code
_entity_poly.pdbx_strand_id
1 'polypeptide(L)'
;MCSRSLGMATTLPRASEEQLAQWVRSMRTDGVPVTPRMIQVMALEMAIDAGIDEPAFTASWSWFQGFKKRFEFTLRARTRIGQNSQGDGEEALGTFAARVAQVVRDNNIDVVYNADQTGVNY
;
A
#
# COMPACT_ATOMS: atom_id res chain seq x y z
N MET A 1 26.98 -29.80 16.68
CA MET A 1 25.89 -29.26 15.84
C MET A 1 24.85 -28.65 16.75
N CYS A 2 24.79 -27.31 16.86
CA CYS A 2 23.80 -26.64 17.69
C CYS A 2 22.42 -26.73 17.03
N SER A 3 21.61 -27.66 17.50
CA SER A 3 20.18 -27.71 17.17
C SER A 3 19.48 -26.61 17.96
N ARG A 4 18.87 -25.64 17.28
CA ARG A 4 18.06 -24.60 17.92
C ARG A 4 16.68 -25.19 18.26
N SER A 5 16.25 -25.00 19.49
CA SER A 5 14.96 -25.46 20.00
C SER A 5 13.79 -24.88 19.19
N LEU A 6 12.87 -25.74 18.73
CA LEU A 6 11.59 -25.31 18.16
C LEU A 6 10.79 -24.57 19.25
N GLY A 7 10.55 -23.27 19.07
CA GLY A 7 9.76 -22.45 19.98
C GLY A 7 10.44 -21.19 20.56
N MET A 8 11.62 -20.80 20.08
CA MET A 8 12.27 -19.53 20.49
C MET A 8 11.60 -18.37 19.72
N ALA A 9 10.79 -17.57 20.43
CA ALA A 9 9.88 -16.57 19.88
C ALA A 9 10.57 -15.53 18.98
N THR A 10 10.49 -15.71 17.67
CA THR A 10 10.89 -14.72 16.65
C THR A 10 9.73 -13.79 16.28
N THR A 11 8.91 -13.40 17.26
CA THR A 11 7.71 -12.60 17.03
C THR A 11 7.80 -11.34 17.83
N LEU A 12 7.70 -10.21 17.13
CA LEU A 12 7.44 -8.92 17.73
C LEU A 12 6.17 -9.04 18.63
N PRO A 13 6.11 -8.37 19.79
CA PRO A 13 4.94 -8.38 20.66
C PRO A 13 3.68 -8.07 19.87
N ARG A 14 2.58 -8.75 20.18
CA ARG A 14 1.33 -8.63 19.42
C ARG A 14 0.86 -7.17 19.29
N ALA A 15 0.98 -6.39 20.37
CA ALA A 15 0.64 -4.98 20.37
C ALA A 15 1.46 -4.17 19.34
N SER A 16 2.78 -4.40 19.30
CA SER A 16 3.68 -3.77 18.33
C SER A 16 3.41 -4.27 16.89
N GLU A 17 3.08 -5.55 16.69
CA GLU A 17 2.66 -6.04 15.38
C GLU A 17 1.33 -5.41 14.92
N GLU A 18 0.37 -5.21 15.83
CA GLU A 18 -0.89 -4.53 15.55
C GLU A 18 -0.68 -3.06 15.19
N GLN A 19 0.21 -2.37 15.92
CA GLN A 19 0.61 -1.00 15.58
C GLN A 19 1.28 -0.93 14.21
N LEU A 20 2.18 -1.86 13.90
CA LEU A 20 2.80 -1.95 12.57
C LEU A 20 1.74 -2.16 11.48
N ALA A 21 0.75 -3.02 11.73
CA ALA A 21 -0.34 -3.25 10.79
C ALA A 21 -1.22 -1.99 10.59
N GLN A 22 -1.51 -1.24 11.66
CA GLN A 22 -2.22 0.04 11.56
C GLN A 22 -1.41 1.06 10.75
N TRP A 23 -0.10 1.16 10.98
CA TRP A 23 0.78 2.01 10.20
C TRP A 23 0.76 1.66 8.70
N VAL A 24 0.87 0.36 8.35
CA VAL A 24 0.77 -0.09 6.95
C VAL A 24 -0.57 0.28 6.32
N ARG A 25 -1.68 0.15 7.07
CA ARG A 25 -3.03 0.52 6.59
C ARG A 25 -3.13 2.02 6.36
N SER A 26 -2.70 2.85 7.31
CA SER A 26 -2.70 4.32 7.18
C SER A 26 -1.96 4.76 5.92
N MET A 27 -0.71 4.31 5.76
CA MET A 27 0.11 4.67 4.59
C MET A 27 -0.56 4.28 3.27
N ARG A 28 -1.22 3.12 3.21
CA ARG A 28 -1.95 2.69 2.02
C ARG A 28 -3.22 3.50 1.77
N THR A 29 -3.94 3.90 2.82
CA THR A 29 -5.07 4.83 2.72
C THR A 29 -4.62 6.19 2.19
N ASP A 30 -3.44 6.65 2.61
CA ASP A 30 -2.84 7.92 2.17
C ASP A 30 -2.22 7.82 0.76
N GLY A 31 -2.38 6.68 0.07
CA GLY A 31 -1.83 6.45 -1.28
C GLY A 31 -0.31 6.23 -1.32
N VAL A 32 0.35 6.12 -0.16
CA VAL A 32 1.79 5.92 -0.05
C VAL A 32 2.14 4.45 -0.24
N PRO A 33 2.97 4.09 -1.22
CA PRO A 33 3.37 2.71 -1.43
C PRO A 33 4.28 2.22 -0.30
N VAL A 34 3.82 1.21 0.44
CA VAL A 34 4.62 0.57 1.49
C VAL A 34 5.32 -0.67 0.93
N THR A 35 6.65 -0.63 0.86
CA THR A 35 7.47 -1.75 0.38
C THR A 35 7.75 -2.78 1.48
N PRO A 36 8.08 -4.05 1.14
CA PRO A 36 8.50 -5.05 2.11
C PRO A 36 9.66 -4.58 3.00
N ARG A 37 10.65 -3.89 2.42
CA ARG A 37 11.80 -3.38 3.16
C ARG A 37 11.41 -2.34 4.21
N MET A 38 10.48 -1.44 3.88
CA MET A 38 9.97 -0.45 4.85
C MET A 38 9.29 -1.14 6.03
N ILE A 39 8.49 -2.17 5.79
CA ILE A 39 7.84 -2.94 6.85
C ILE A 39 8.89 -3.60 7.76
N GLN A 40 9.95 -4.17 7.18
CA GLN A 40 11.02 -4.78 7.97
C GLN A 40 11.78 -3.76 8.81
N VAL A 41 12.08 -2.57 8.26
CA VAL A 41 12.75 -1.49 9.01
C VAL A 41 11.87 -1.01 10.18
N MET A 42 10.59 -0.70 9.92
CA MET A 42 9.66 -0.30 10.98
C MET A 42 9.48 -1.37 12.05
N ALA A 43 9.49 -2.65 11.67
CA ALA A 43 9.41 -3.75 12.63
C ALA A 43 10.64 -3.83 13.54
N LEU A 44 11.84 -3.53 13.01
CA LEU A 44 13.07 -3.47 13.80
C LEU A 44 13.04 -2.26 14.76
N GLU A 45 12.60 -1.10 14.29
CA GLU A 45 12.42 0.09 15.14
C GLU A 45 11.45 -0.20 16.29
N MET A 46 10.30 -0.81 15.99
CA MET A 46 9.33 -1.22 17.02
C MET A 46 9.87 -2.29 17.97
N ALA A 47 10.80 -3.13 17.52
CA ALA A 47 11.47 -4.09 18.39
C ALA A 47 12.41 -3.37 19.37
N ILE A 48 13.17 -2.38 18.90
CA ILE A 48 14.03 -1.53 19.72
C ILE A 48 13.18 -0.78 20.77
N ASP A 49 12.07 -0.17 20.37
CA ASP A 49 11.15 0.54 21.28
C ASP A 49 10.52 -0.41 22.32
N ALA A 50 10.29 -1.67 21.94
CA ALA A 50 9.81 -2.71 22.84
C ALA A 50 10.91 -3.31 23.74
N GLY A 51 12.16 -2.84 23.63
CA GLY A 51 13.29 -3.33 24.42
C GLY A 51 13.77 -4.72 24.01
N ILE A 52 13.59 -5.10 22.74
CA ILE A 52 14.00 -6.41 22.21
C ILE A 52 15.37 -6.28 21.58
N ASP A 53 16.31 -7.11 22.04
CA ASP A 53 17.66 -7.15 21.50
C ASP A 53 17.67 -7.59 20.03
N GLU A 54 18.55 -6.99 19.22
CA GLU A 54 18.74 -7.30 17.80
C GLU A 54 18.91 -8.80 17.46
N PRO A 55 19.68 -9.62 18.21
CA PRO A 55 19.75 -11.06 17.95
C PRO A 55 18.43 -11.82 18.19
N ALA A 56 17.49 -11.25 18.94
CA ALA A 56 16.20 -11.86 19.24
C ALA A 56 15.16 -11.60 18.12
N PHE A 57 15.27 -10.48 17.40
CA PHE A 57 14.36 -10.15 16.31
C PHE A 57 15.07 -9.49 15.12
N THR A 58 15.05 -10.18 13.96
CA THR A 58 15.75 -9.75 12.74
C THR A 58 14.82 -9.31 11.61
N ALA A 59 13.51 -9.20 11.88
CA ALA A 59 12.48 -8.97 10.86
C ALA A 59 12.65 -9.86 9.61
N SER A 60 12.96 -11.14 9.83
CA SER A 60 13.32 -12.08 8.78
C SER A 60 12.22 -12.24 7.72
N TRP A 61 12.58 -12.77 6.55
CA TRP A 61 11.60 -13.03 5.48
C TRP A 61 10.47 -13.96 5.93
N SER A 62 10.78 -14.99 6.71
CA SER A 62 9.78 -15.93 7.24
C SER A 62 8.82 -15.24 8.22
N TRP A 63 9.34 -14.39 9.11
CA TRP A 63 8.51 -13.55 9.97
C TRP A 63 7.62 -12.63 9.14
N PHE A 64 8.16 -11.96 8.12
CA PHE A 64 7.41 -11.05 7.25
C PHE A 64 6.27 -11.74 6.50
N GLN A 65 6.49 -12.95 5.98
CA GLN A 65 5.40 -13.74 5.38
C GLN A 65 4.33 -14.11 6.42
N GLY A 66 4.75 -14.46 7.64
CA GLY A 66 3.85 -14.71 8.76
C GLY A 66 3.02 -13.48 9.12
N PHE A 67 3.66 -12.31 9.26
CA PHE A 67 3.03 -11.03 9.53
C PHE A 67 1.97 -10.70 8.47
N LYS A 68 2.32 -10.81 7.19
CA LYS A 68 1.36 -10.62 6.10
C LYS A 68 0.16 -11.55 6.20
N LYS A 69 0.37 -12.83 6.55
CA LYS A 69 -0.70 -13.80 6.72
C LYS A 69 -1.59 -13.46 7.91
N ARG A 70 -1.01 -13.04 9.05
CA ARG A 70 -1.74 -12.67 10.27
C ARG A 70 -2.63 -11.45 10.09
N PHE A 71 -2.19 -10.45 9.31
CA PHE A 71 -2.90 -9.19 9.10
C PHE A 71 -3.57 -9.05 7.73
N GLU A 72 -3.67 -10.16 6.99
CA GLU A 72 -4.33 -10.24 5.68
C GLU A 72 -3.80 -9.27 4.63
N PHE A 73 -2.50 -8.93 4.72
CA PHE A 73 -1.82 -8.14 3.70
C PHE A 73 -1.54 -8.99 2.47
N THR A 74 -2.53 -9.07 1.58
CA THR A 74 -2.30 -9.57 0.23
C THR A 74 -1.37 -8.60 -0.51
N LEU A 75 -0.34 -9.14 -1.15
CA LEU A 75 0.34 -8.43 -2.24
C LEU A 75 -0.67 -8.42 -3.39
N ARG A 76 -1.60 -7.46 -3.42
CA ARG A 76 -2.34 -7.25 -4.65
C ARG A 76 -1.29 -6.92 -5.71
N ALA A 77 -1.20 -7.76 -6.74
CA ALA A 77 -0.40 -7.48 -7.92
C ALA A 77 -0.71 -6.05 -8.35
N ARG A 78 0.34 -5.27 -8.66
CA ARG A 78 0.30 -3.86 -9.09
C ARG A 78 -1.01 -3.56 -9.83
N THR A 79 -1.99 -3.01 -9.12
CA THR A 79 -3.15 -2.43 -9.78
C THR A 79 -2.61 -1.21 -10.47
N ARG A 80 -2.69 -1.23 -11.80
CA ARG A 80 -2.29 -0.16 -12.68
C ARG A 80 -3.16 1.07 -12.42
N ILE A 81 -2.91 1.82 -11.34
CA ILE A 81 -3.41 3.17 -10.98
C ILE A 81 -4.95 3.37 -10.92
N GLY A 82 -5.78 2.60 -11.64
CA GLY A 82 -7.23 2.79 -11.78
C GLY A 82 -8.09 2.06 -10.76
N GLN A 83 -7.66 2.00 -9.50
CA GLN A 83 -8.49 1.50 -8.41
C GLN A 83 -8.46 2.50 -7.25
N ASN A 84 -8.82 3.75 -7.55
CA ASN A 84 -9.32 4.67 -6.53
C ASN A 84 -10.76 4.27 -6.17
N SER A 85 -11.05 4.38 -4.88
CA SER A 85 -12.36 4.29 -4.22
C SER A 85 -13.57 4.43 -5.16
N GLN A 86 -14.40 3.38 -5.22
CA GLN A 86 -15.69 3.38 -5.92
C GLN A 86 -16.75 4.27 -5.22
N GLY A 87 -16.41 4.96 -4.12
CA GLY A 87 -17.31 5.88 -3.41
C GLY A 87 -17.31 7.31 -3.95
N ASP A 88 -16.15 7.89 -4.24
CA ASP A 88 -16.02 9.28 -4.71
C ASP A 88 -15.98 9.41 -6.25
N GLY A 89 -15.92 8.26 -6.94
CA GLY A 89 -15.77 8.22 -8.41
C GLY A 89 -17.00 8.74 -9.15
N GLU A 90 -18.20 8.49 -8.64
CA GLU A 90 -19.45 8.89 -9.31
C GLU A 90 -19.70 10.40 -9.22
N GLU A 91 -19.47 11.01 -8.05
CA GLU A 91 -19.60 12.46 -7.86
C GLU A 91 -18.52 13.23 -8.62
N ALA A 92 -17.28 12.74 -8.60
CA ALA A 92 -16.19 13.32 -9.37
C ALA A 92 -16.43 13.21 -10.88
N LEU A 93 -16.97 12.08 -11.35
CA LEU A 93 -17.35 11.90 -12.75
C LEU A 93 -18.50 12.84 -13.15
N GLY A 94 -19.52 12.98 -12.29
CA GLY A 94 -20.64 13.90 -12.51
C GLY A 94 -20.18 15.35 -12.62
N THR A 95 -19.31 15.78 -11.70
CA THR A 95 -18.73 17.14 -11.69
C THR A 95 -17.86 17.39 -12.92
N PHE A 96 -17.03 16.40 -13.31
CA PHE A 96 -16.20 16.49 -14.50
C PHE A 96 -17.03 16.57 -15.78
N ALA A 97 -18.03 15.70 -15.93
CA ALA A 97 -18.93 15.70 -17.09
C ALA A 97 -19.70 17.03 -17.23
N ALA A 98 -20.21 17.57 -16.12
CA ALA A 98 -20.89 18.87 -16.11
C ALA A 98 -19.97 20.01 -16.55
N ARG A 99 -18.72 20.01 -16.07
CA ARG A 99 -17.71 21.00 -16.46
C ARG A 99 -17.36 20.91 -17.94
N VAL A 100 -17.16 19.70 -18.48
CA VAL A 100 -16.89 19.50 -19.91
C VAL A 100 -18.05 20.01 -20.76
N ALA A 101 -19.30 19.72 -20.37
CA ALA A 101 -20.48 20.19 -21.08
C ALA A 101 -20.65 21.73 -21.04
N GLN A 102 -20.24 22.39 -19.96
CA GLN A 102 -20.18 23.86 -19.93
C GLN A 102 -19.14 24.40 -20.91
N VAL A 103 -17.91 23.90 -20.87
CA VAL A 103 -16.82 24.33 -21.76
C VAL A 103 -17.21 24.15 -23.23
N VAL A 104 -17.85 23.03 -23.59
CA VAL A 104 -18.34 22.76 -24.95
C VAL A 104 -19.35 23.82 -25.40
N ARG A 105 -20.30 24.20 -24.55
CA ARG A 105 -21.31 25.22 -24.86
C ARG A 105 -20.71 26.62 -24.95
N ASP A 106 -19.91 27.00 -23.96
CA ASP A 106 -19.35 28.36 -23.85
C ASP A 106 -18.37 28.67 -24.98
N ASN A 107 -17.70 27.66 -25.53
CA ASN A 107 -16.71 27.80 -26.60
C ASN A 107 -17.22 27.33 -27.97
N ASN A 108 -18.52 26.97 -28.08
CA ASN A 108 -19.14 26.48 -29.31
C ASN A 108 -18.34 25.35 -29.98
N ILE A 109 -17.92 24.36 -29.18
CA ILE A 109 -17.08 23.24 -29.63
C ILE A 109 -17.97 22.19 -30.30
N ASP A 110 -17.83 22.02 -31.61
CA ASP A 110 -18.60 21.04 -32.38
C ASP A 110 -18.02 19.61 -32.30
N VAL A 111 -16.72 19.47 -32.06
CA VAL A 111 -16.01 18.18 -32.07
C VAL A 111 -14.98 18.09 -30.95
N VAL A 112 -15.00 17.00 -30.18
CA VAL A 112 -14.01 16.68 -29.14
C VAL A 112 -13.23 15.44 -29.54
N TYR A 113 -11.92 15.55 -29.64
CA TYR A 113 -11.02 14.43 -29.98
C TYR A 113 -10.41 13.81 -28.72
N ASN A 114 -10.10 12.51 -28.79
CA ASN A 114 -9.28 11.87 -27.76
C ASN A 114 -7.84 12.37 -27.85
N ALA A 115 -7.26 12.76 -26.72
CA ALA A 115 -5.88 13.25 -26.64
C ALA A 115 -4.94 12.17 -26.08
N ASP A 116 -5.14 10.91 -26.46
CA ASP A 116 -4.22 9.84 -26.08
C ASP A 116 -2.97 9.89 -26.95
N GLN A 117 -1.81 9.90 -26.29
CA GLN A 117 -0.53 9.80 -26.98
C GLN A 117 -0.41 8.40 -27.58
N THR A 118 -0.77 8.27 -28.86
CA THR A 118 -0.48 7.07 -29.64
C THR A 118 1.03 7.04 -29.89
N GLY A 119 1.72 6.05 -29.30
CA GLY A 119 3.14 5.85 -29.52
C GLY A 119 3.39 5.55 -31.00
N VAL A 120 4.11 6.44 -31.68
CA VAL A 120 4.56 6.22 -33.06
C VAL A 120 5.58 5.10 -33.02
N ASN A 121 5.23 3.91 -33.53
CA ASN A 121 6.18 2.83 -33.77
C ASN A 121 6.98 3.17 -35.04
N TYR A 122 8.28 3.38 -34.90
CA TYR A 122 9.26 3.32 -36.00
C TYR A 122 9.97 1.98 -35.96
#